data_AF-A0A1G9YG44-F1
#
_entry.id   AF-A0A1G9YG44-F1
#
_cell.length_a   1.000
_cell.length_b   1.000
_cell.length_c   1.000
_cell.angle_alpha   90.00
_cell.angle_beta   90.00
_cell.angle_gamma   90.00
#
_symmetry.space_group_name_H-M   'P 1'
#
loop_
_entity.id
_entity.type
_entity.pdbx_description
1 polymer ?
#
loop_
_entity_poly.entity_id
_entity_poly.type
_entity_poly.pdbx_seq_one_letter_code
_entity_poly.pdbx_strand_id
1 'polypeptide(L)' 'MGLPRGWVTDLALSRTAQLKVLGNGVVPQQATRAVSLLLADLQEFVRHASSAEDVS' A
#
# COMPACT_ATOMS: atom_id res chain seq x y z
N MET A 1 -6.28 8.87 -10.03
CA MET A 1 -5.25 8.33 -9.11
C MET A 1 -5.49 8.66 -7.64
N GLY A 2 -6.32 9.63 -7.24
CA GLY A 2 -6.61 9.84 -5.81
C GLY A 2 -5.44 10.37 -4.96
N LEU A 3 -4.41 10.91 -5.62
CA LEU A 3 -3.31 11.62 -4.99
C LEU A 3 -3.73 13.07 -4.70
N PRO A 4 -3.13 13.74 -3.70
CA PRO A 4 -3.29 15.18 -3.51
C PRO A 4 -2.92 15.96 -4.78
N ARG A 5 -3.54 17.12 -4.95
CA ARG A 5 -3.17 18.05 -6.03
C ARG A 5 -1.69 18.38 -5.93
N GLY A 6 -1.00 18.40 -7.06
CA GLY A 6 0.43 18.75 -7.10
C GLY A 6 1.39 17.62 -6.78
N TRP A 7 0.93 16.48 -6.24
CA TRP A 7 1.78 15.43 -5.67
C TRP A 7 2.93 14.97 -6.58
N VAL A 8 2.68 14.85 -7.88
CA VAL A 8 3.74 14.59 -8.88
C VAL A 8 3.94 15.79 -9.82
N THR A 9 2.91 16.62 -10.00
CA THR A 9 2.89 17.67 -11.03
C THR A 9 3.59 18.96 -10.62
N ASP A 10 3.80 19.18 -9.32
CA ASP A 10 4.44 20.40 -8.79
C ASP A 10 5.94 20.19 -8.53
N LEU A 11 6.49 19.06 -8.99
CA LEU A 11 7.91 18.76 -8.94
C LEU A 11 8.62 19.34 -10.16
N ALA A 12 9.89 19.74 -10.00
CA ALA A 12 10.78 20.18 -11.09
C ALA A 12 11.22 19.01 -12.00
N LEU A 13 10.26 18.25 -12.50
CA LEU A 13 10.42 17.12 -13.41
C LEU A 13 9.85 17.48 -14.78
N SER A 14 10.43 16.93 -15.84
CA SER A 14 9.82 17.04 -17.16
C SER A 14 8.43 16.38 -17.18
N ARG A 15 7.53 16.85 -18.04
CA ARG A 15 6.19 16.26 -18.19
C ARG A 15 6.25 14.74 -18.45
N THR A 16 7.21 14.29 -19.25
CA THR A 16 7.43 12.87 -19.52
C THR A 16 7.84 12.09 -18.26
N ALA A 17 8.71 12.66 -17.43
CA ALA A 17 9.10 12.04 -16.17
C ALA A 17 7.92 11.98 -15.19
N GLN A 18 7.12 13.04 -15.07
CA GLN A 18 5.92 13.06 -14.25
C GLN A 18 4.92 11.96 -14.67
N LEU A 19 4.67 11.82 -15.98
CA LEU A 19 3.80 10.76 -16.51
C LEU A 19 4.35 9.36 -16.26
N LYS A 20 5.67 9.17 -16.35
CA LYS A 20 6.30 7.88 -16.04
C LYS A 20 6.14 7.51 -14.57
N VAL A 21 6.30 8.48 -13.66
CA VAL A 21 6.06 8.28 -12.22
C VAL A 21 4.58 7.94 -11.97
N LEU A 22 3.66 8.68 -12.57
CA LEU A 22 2.22 8.42 -12.43
C LEU A 22 1.82 7.06 -13.02
N GLY A 23 2.34 6.69 -14.19
CA GLY A 23 2.01 5.44 -14.88
C GLY A 23 2.59 4.19 -14.22
N ASN A 24 3.74 4.31 -13.56
CA ASN A 24 4.37 3.21 -12.82
C ASN A 24 3.98 3.17 -11.34
N GLY A 25 3.32 4.22 -10.84
CA GLY A 25 2.87 4.32 -9.46
C GLY A 25 1.65 3.45 -9.16
N VAL A 26 1.42 3.22 -7.88
CA VAL A 26 0.22 2.49 -7.41
C VAL A 26 -0.97 3.44 -7.32
N VAL A 27 -2.18 2.88 -7.42
CA VAL A 27 -3.40 3.57 -7.01
C VAL A 27 -3.51 3.49 -5.48
N PRO A 28 -3.43 4.61 -4.74
CA PRO A 28 -3.41 4.60 -3.27
C PRO A 28 -4.58 3.84 -2.66
N GLN A 29 -5.80 3.99 -3.20
CA GLN A 29 -6.98 3.30 -2.70
C GLN A 29 -6.86 1.77 -2.81
N GLN A 30 -6.28 1.27 -3.91
CA GLN A 30 -6.05 -0.16 -4.10
C GLN A 30 -4.93 -0.66 -3.18
N ALA A 31 -3.86 0.12 -3.02
CA ALA A 31 -2.76 -0.21 -2.11
C ALA A 31 -3.24 -0.27 -0.65
N THR A 32 -4.02 0.71 -0.18
CA THR A 32 -4.60 0.70 1.17
C THR A 32 -5.45 -0.55 1.41
N ARG A 33 -6.28 -0.94 0.43
CA ARG A 33 -7.10 -2.15 0.55
C ARG A 33 -6.24 -3.41 0.63
N ALA A 34 -5.24 -3.54 -0.24
CA ALA A 34 -4.36 -4.71 -0.25
C ALA A 34 -3.58 -4.85 1.06
N VAL A 35 -3.02 -3.74 1.57
CA VAL A 35 -2.30 -3.72 2.85
C VAL A 35 -3.24 -4.08 4.02
N SER A 36 -4.48 -3.59 4.00
CA SER A 36 -5.45 -3.92 5.04
C SER A 36 -5.80 -5.41 5.08
N LEU A 37 -5.93 -6.05 3.90
CA LEU A 37 -6.14 -7.50 3.80
C LEU A 37 -4.93 -8.26 4.34
N LEU A 38 -3.72 -7.89 3.90
CA LEU A 38 -2.49 -8.52 4.37
C LEU A 38 -2.33 -8.42 5.90
N LEU A 39 -2.69 -7.29 6.50
CA LEU A 39 -2.66 -7.13 7.94
C LEU A 39 -3.68 -8.01 8.65
N ALA A 40 -4.89 -8.15 8.09
CA ALA A 40 -5.92 -9.01 8.67
C ALA A 40 -5.46 -10.48 8.67
N ASP A 41 -4.89 -10.94 7.56
CA ASP A 41 -4.34 -12.30 7.43
C ASP A 41 -3.19 -12.52 8.42
N LEU A 42 -2.28 -11.54 8.55
CA LEU A 42 -1.17 -11.62 9.50
C LEU A 42 -1.66 -11.69 10.95
N GLN A 43 -2.66 -10.87 11.31
CA GLN A 43 -3.24 -10.90 12.64
C GLN A 43 -3.90 -12.26 12.94
N GLU A 44 -4.56 -12.86 11.95
CA GLU A 44 -5.12 -14.20 12.08
C GLU A 44 -4.02 -15.25 12.28
N PHE A 45 -2.96 -15.20 11.48
CA PHE A 45 -1.82 -16.09 11.63
C PHE A 45 -1.20 -16.01 13.03
N VAL A 46 -0.94 -14.79 13.53
CA VAL A 46 -0.35 -14.58 14.86
C VAL A 46 -1.25 -15.10 15.98
N ARG A 47 -2.58 -14.91 15.89
CA ARG A 47 -3.53 -15.46 16.87
C ARG A 47 -3.45 -16.99 16.93
N HIS A 48 -3.43 -17.66 15.78
CA HIS A 48 -3.35 -19.11 15.73
C HIS A 48 -2.00 -19.64 16.25
N ALA A 49 -0.90 -18.97 15.94
CA ALA A 49 0.42 -19.34 16.43
C ALA A 49 0.50 -19.24 17.96
N SER A 50 -0.04 -18.16 18.54
CA SER A 50 -0.03 -17.94 20.01
C SER A 50 -0.89 -18.98 20.75
N SER A 51 -2.04 -19.35 20.20
CA SER A 51 -2.90 -20.39 20.80
C SER A 51 -2.30 -21.80 20.75
N ALA A 52 -1.31 -22.06 19.89
CA ALA A 52 -0.62 -23.34 19.82
C ALA A 52 0.48 -23.48 20.89
N GLU A 53 1.05 -22.36 21.35
CA GLU A 53 2.10 -22.32 22.37
C GLU A 53 1.53 -22.49 23.79
N ASP A 54 0.28 -22.07 24.05
CA ASP A 54 -0.38 -22.17 25.38
C ASP A 54 -0.86 -23.59 25.76
N VAL A 55 -0.76 -24.58 24.87
CA VAL A 55 -1.30 -25.95 25.06
C VAL A 55 -0.20 -26.99 25.35
N SER A 56 1.07 -26.59 25.44
CA SER A 56 2.21 -27.44 25.88
C SER A 56 2.69 -27.09 27.28
#